data_AF-A0A7S1ZY81-F1
#
_entry.id   AF-A0A7S1ZY81-F1
#
_cell.length_a   1.000
_cell.length_b   1.000
_cell.length_c   1.000
_cell.angle_alpha   90.00
_cell.angle_beta   90.00
_cell.angle_gamma   90.00
#
_symmetry.space_group_name_H-M   'P 1'
#
loop_
_entity.id
_entity.type
_entity.pdbx_description
1 polymer ?
#
loop_
_entity_poly.entity_id
_entity_poly.type
_entity_poly.pdbx_seq_one_letter_code
_entity_poly.pdbx_strand_id
1 'polypeptide(L)'
;ITLRRDVSSCHSIGKRGAEVILADVADRRGDDFPEGGLRLMTLGNTGRLSAAWGEGTALSVASELNKRKILGGVTVLETRPYGQGSRIAATEMALENMPNTAVAVDGAS
;
A
#
# COMPACT_ATOMS: atom_id res chain seq x y z
N ILE A 1 11.93 10.53 -18.58
CA ILE A 1 10.72 10.85 -17.78
C ILE A 1 11.12 11.89 -16.74
N THR A 2 10.45 13.05 -16.67
CA THR A 2 10.82 14.13 -15.74
C THR A 2 10.30 13.84 -14.33
N LEU A 3 11.14 14.07 -13.30
CA LEU A 3 10.84 13.87 -11.87
C LEU A 3 9.43 14.29 -11.42
N ARG A 4 8.98 15.47 -11.86
CA ARG A 4 7.66 16.03 -11.52
C ARG A 4 6.49 15.21 -12.06
N ARG A 5 6.68 14.57 -13.23
CA ARG A 5 5.65 13.76 -13.90
C ARG A 5 5.50 12.40 -13.23
N ASP A 6 6.59 11.83 -12.70
CA ASP A 6 6.57 10.56 -11.98
C ASP A 6 5.83 10.68 -10.64
N VAL A 7 6.12 11.73 -9.87
CA VAL A 7 5.44 12.00 -8.60
C VAL A 7 3.94 12.24 -8.78
N SER A 8 3.55 13.03 -9.79
CA SER A 8 2.13 13.29 -10.09
C SER A 8 1.41 12.02 -10.54
N SER A 9 2.09 11.15 -11.28
CA SER A 9 1.53 9.87 -11.73
C SER A 9 1.32 8.91 -10.55
N CYS A 10 2.29 8.79 -9.65
CA CYS A 10 2.16 7.97 -8.43
C CYS A 10 1.00 8.45 -7.55
N HIS A 11 0.86 9.76 -7.34
CA HIS A 11 -0.24 10.31 -6.55
C HIS A 11 -1.62 10.02 -7.19
N SER A 12 -1.69 10.15 -8.52
CA SER A 12 -2.92 9.83 -9.26
C SER A 12 -3.27 8.34 -9.21
N ILE A 13 -2.27 7.46 -9.19
CA ILE A 13 -2.45 6.01 -8.99
C ILE A 13 -2.96 5.73 -7.58
N GLY A 14 -2.34 6.32 -6.55
CA GLY A 14 -2.77 6.19 -5.17
C GLY A 14 -4.24 6.55 -4.96
N LYS A 15 -4.64 7.73 -5.47
CA LYS A 15 -6.03 8.21 -5.36
C LYS A 15 -7.03 7.31 -6.07
N ARG A 16 -6.78 6.99 -7.35
CA ARG A 16 -7.70 6.12 -8.12
C ARG A 16 -7.76 4.70 -7.57
N GLY A 17 -6.62 4.16 -7.13
CA GLY A 17 -6.57 2.83 -6.53
C GLY A 17 -7.36 2.78 -5.22
N ALA A 18 -7.24 3.80 -4.37
CA ALA A 18 -8.04 3.91 -3.15
C ALA A 18 -9.54 4.02 -3.46
N GLU A 19 -9.93 4.81 -4.46
CA GLU A 19 -11.34 4.93 -4.88
C GLU A 19 -11.92 3.60 -5.38
N VAL A 20 -11.18 2.86 -6.20
CA VAL A 20 -11.61 1.54 -6.69
C VAL A 20 -11.77 0.54 -5.54
N ILE A 21 -10.83 0.52 -4.59
CA ILE A 21 -10.91 -0.37 -3.42
C ILE A 21 -12.12 -0.03 -2.56
N LEU A 22 -12.34 1.26 -2.28
CA LEU A 22 -13.49 1.69 -1.47
C LEU A 22 -14.81 1.38 -2.18
N ALA A 23 -14.91 1.57 -3.49
CA ALA A 23 -16.11 1.20 -4.25
C ALA A 23 -16.39 -0.31 -4.20
N ASP A 24 -15.39 -1.17 -4.43
CA ASP A 24 -15.56 -2.62 -4.37
C ASP A 24 -15.94 -3.10 -2.95
N VAL A 25 -15.36 -2.48 -1.91
CA VAL A 25 -15.71 -2.82 -0.52
C VAL A 25 -17.12 -2.33 -0.20
N ALA A 26 -17.51 -1.13 -0.67
CA ALA A 26 -18.85 -0.59 -0.47
C ALA A 26 -19.92 -1.50 -1.09
N ASP A 27 -19.69 -1.97 -2.32
CA ASP A 27 -20.58 -2.89 -3.01
C ASP A 27 -20.75 -4.23 -2.26
N ARG A 28 -19.73 -4.67 -1.52
CA ARG A 28 -19.72 -5.97 -0.82
C ARG A 28 -20.14 -5.90 0.65
N ARG A 29 -19.89 -4.78 1.33
CA ARG A 29 -19.98 -4.66 2.80
C ARG A 29 -20.71 -3.41 3.29
N GLY A 30 -21.15 -2.52 2.39
CA GLY A 30 -21.74 -1.24 2.73
C GLY A 30 -20.71 -0.10 2.72
N ASP A 31 -21.19 1.13 2.59
CA ASP A 31 -20.42 2.36 2.42
C ASP A 31 -19.92 2.99 3.72
N ASP A 32 -20.01 2.27 4.84
CA ASP A 32 -19.46 2.67 6.12
C ASP A 32 -17.98 2.28 6.24
N PHE A 33 -17.10 3.28 6.30
CA PHE A 33 -15.65 3.12 6.43
C PHE A 33 -15.18 3.74 7.75
N PRO A 34 -15.35 3.05 8.89
CA PRO A 34 -14.85 3.55 10.16
C PRO A 34 -13.33 3.68 10.15
N GLU A 35 -12.81 4.51 11.05
CA GLU A 35 -11.37 4.65 11.26
C GLU A 35 -10.75 3.26 11.57
N GLY A 36 -9.73 2.87 10.81
CA GLY A 36 -9.11 1.56 10.90
C GLY A 36 -9.94 0.37 10.38
N GLY A 37 -11.03 0.63 9.66
CA GLY A 37 -11.96 -0.41 9.16
C GLY A 37 -11.42 -1.29 8.03
N LEU A 38 -10.36 -0.86 7.33
CA LEU A 38 -9.82 -1.57 6.17
C LEU A 38 -8.40 -2.10 6.43
N ARG A 39 -8.13 -3.35 6.03
CA ARG A 39 -6.77 -3.90 6.01
C ARG A 39 -6.35 -4.23 4.59
N LEU A 40 -5.13 -3.85 4.22
CA LEU A 40 -4.56 -4.11 2.91
C LEU A 40 -3.53 -5.24 2.99
N MET A 41 -3.37 -5.97 1.89
CA MET A 41 -2.26 -6.89 1.70
C MET A 41 -1.54 -6.53 0.40
N THR A 42 -0.21 -6.46 0.42
CA THR A 42 0.62 -6.21 -0.76
C THR A 42 1.70 -7.28 -0.91
N LEU A 43 2.04 -7.58 -2.17
CA LEU A 43 3.09 -8.54 -2.56
C LEU A 43 4.18 -7.79 -3.34
N GLY A 44 5.46 -8.15 -3.13
CA GLY A 44 6.60 -7.53 -3.81
C GLY A 44 7.11 -6.27 -3.10
N ASN A 45 7.94 -5.50 -3.82
CA ASN A 45 8.32 -4.15 -3.42
C ASN A 45 7.71 -3.14 -4.41
N THR A 46 6.88 -2.24 -3.91
CA THR A 46 6.12 -1.26 -4.72
C THR A 46 6.10 0.13 -4.07
N GLY A 47 7.04 0.38 -3.16
CA GLY A 47 7.21 1.68 -2.52
C GLY A 47 8.35 2.49 -3.15
N ARG A 48 8.88 3.44 -2.37
CA ARG A 48 9.80 4.50 -2.82
C ARG A 48 11.08 3.97 -3.45
N LEU A 49 11.50 2.78 -3.05
CA LEU A 49 12.72 2.12 -3.53
C LEU A 49 12.50 1.24 -4.78
N SER A 50 11.26 1.02 -5.22
CA SER A 50 10.95 0.32 -6.48
C SER A 50 10.46 1.22 -7.60
N ALA A 51 9.89 2.39 -7.29
CA ALA A 51 9.68 3.44 -8.27
C ALA A 51 10.95 4.28 -8.34
N ALA A 52 11.51 4.49 -9.54
CA ALA A 52 12.74 5.26 -9.73
C ALA A 52 12.72 6.61 -8.98
N TRP A 53 11.53 7.25 -8.82
CA TRP A 53 11.24 8.40 -7.95
C TRP A 53 9.74 8.47 -7.56
N GLY A 54 9.36 8.72 -6.29
CA GLY A 54 7.96 8.94 -5.81
C GLY A 54 7.47 7.99 -4.70
N GLU A 55 6.27 8.17 -4.12
CA GLU A 55 5.66 7.29 -3.07
C GLU A 55 5.48 5.82 -3.51
N GLY A 56 5.71 5.47 -4.78
CA GLY A 56 5.43 4.15 -5.33
C GLY A 56 3.97 3.95 -5.73
N THR A 57 3.61 2.76 -6.19
CA THR A 57 2.29 2.46 -6.78
C THR A 57 1.32 1.84 -5.78
N ALA A 58 1.66 0.72 -5.15
CA ALA A 58 0.80 0.15 -4.11
C ALA A 58 0.94 0.89 -2.77
N LEU A 59 2.12 1.44 -2.49
CA LEU A 59 2.35 2.22 -1.27
C LEU A 59 1.62 3.57 -1.32
N SER A 60 1.47 4.22 -2.49
CA SER A 60 0.66 5.44 -2.61
C SER A 60 -0.84 5.21 -2.37
N VAL A 61 -1.35 4.01 -2.69
CA VAL A 61 -2.73 3.61 -2.35
C VAL A 61 -2.89 3.45 -0.83
N ALA A 62 -1.95 2.75 -0.18
CA ALA A 62 -1.95 2.59 1.27
C ALA A 62 -1.77 3.95 1.99
N SER A 63 -0.88 4.82 1.50
CA SER A 63 -0.68 6.18 2.01
C SER A 63 -1.95 7.03 1.89
N GLU A 64 -2.67 6.96 0.77
CA GLU A 64 -3.94 7.66 0.59
C GLU A 64 -5.02 7.15 1.58
N LEU A 65 -5.12 5.84 1.78
CA LEU A 65 -6.05 5.25 2.75
C LEU A 65 -5.67 5.56 4.21
N ASN A 66 -4.38 5.68 4.51
CA ASN A 66 -3.86 6.11 5.81
C ASN A 66 -4.17 7.60 6.06
N LYS A 67 -3.99 8.47 5.07
CA LYS A 67 -4.35 9.90 5.14
C LYS A 67 -5.85 10.09 5.43
N ARG A 68 -6.69 9.19 4.92
CA ARG A 68 -8.14 9.15 5.20
C ARG A 68 -8.49 8.48 6.53
N LYS A 69 -7.51 7.94 7.27
CA LYS A 69 -7.66 7.18 8.52
C LYS A 69 -8.47 5.89 8.41
N ILE A 70 -8.81 5.44 7.20
CA ILE A 70 -9.59 4.22 6.98
C ILE A 70 -8.71 2.98 7.13
N LEU A 71 -7.40 3.12 6.91
CA LEU A 71 -6.44 2.04 7.01
C LEU A 71 -6.22 1.63 8.47
N GLY A 72 -6.52 0.38 8.79
CA GLY A 72 -6.27 -0.23 10.10
C GLY A 72 -5.09 -1.19 10.13
N GLY A 73 -4.50 -1.52 8.98
CA GLY A 73 -3.40 -2.49 8.89
C GLY A 73 -2.90 -2.71 7.47
N VAL A 74 -1.60 -2.96 7.32
CA VAL A 74 -1.03 -3.45 6.05
C VAL A 74 -0.24 -4.72 6.30
N THR A 75 -0.53 -5.77 5.54
CA THR A 75 0.27 -6.99 5.50
C THR A 75 1.14 -7.00 4.25
N VAL A 76 2.45 -7.12 4.42
CA VAL A 76 3.43 -7.19 3.33
C VAL A 76 3.91 -8.63 3.23
N LEU A 77 3.84 -9.23 2.05
CA LEU A 77 4.34 -10.58 1.83
C LEU A 77 5.86 -10.59 1.60
N GLU A 78 6.58 -11.55 2.20
CA GLU A 78 8.05 -11.65 2.23
C GLU A 78 8.71 -11.56 0.84
N THR A 79 8.03 -12.04 -0.21
CA THR A 79 8.47 -12.13 -1.60
C THR A 79 9.68 -13.06 -1.78
N ARG A 80 9.51 -14.34 -1.43
CA ARG A 80 10.52 -15.40 -1.64
C ARG A 80 10.84 -15.62 -3.13
N PRO A 81 12.08 -16.00 -3.51
CA PRO A 81 13.27 -16.17 -2.66
C PRO A 81 14.05 -14.88 -2.38
N TYR A 82 13.67 -13.76 -3.00
CA TYR A 82 14.46 -12.53 -3.00
C TYR A 82 14.22 -11.61 -1.79
N GLY A 83 13.19 -11.88 -0.98
CA GLY A 83 12.94 -11.21 0.30
C GLY A 83 12.62 -9.71 0.17
N GLN A 84 12.08 -9.30 -0.98
CA GLN A 84 11.91 -7.87 -1.30
C GLN A 84 10.85 -7.19 -0.42
N GLY A 85 9.77 -7.91 -0.07
CA GLY A 85 8.73 -7.36 0.78
C GLY A 85 9.14 -7.30 2.26
N SER A 86 9.89 -8.28 2.77
CA SER A 86 10.36 -8.28 4.16
C SER A 86 11.46 -7.25 4.43
N ARG A 87 12.30 -6.95 3.44
CA ARG A 87 13.47 -6.05 3.61
C ARG A 87 13.22 -4.59 3.24
N ILE A 88 12.30 -4.30 2.30
CA ILE A 88 12.18 -2.96 1.73
C ILE A 88 10.81 -2.35 2.01
N ALA A 89 9.73 -3.03 1.63
CA ALA A 89 8.38 -2.51 1.81
C ALA A 89 7.98 -2.39 3.31
N ALA A 90 8.38 -3.32 4.16
CA ALA A 90 8.13 -3.24 5.61
C ALA A 90 8.85 -2.05 6.28
N THR A 91 10.07 -1.73 5.84
CA THR A 91 10.83 -0.58 6.38
C THR A 91 10.22 0.75 5.94
N GLU A 92 9.75 0.86 4.69
CA GLU A 92 9.10 2.07 4.20
C GLU A 92 7.76 2.33 4.89
N MET A 93 6.95 1.30 5.11
CA MET A 93 5.67 1.42 5.82
C MET A 93 5.85 1.78 7.30
N ALA A 94 6.91 1.29 7.94
CA ALA A 94 7.27 1.68 9.30
C ALA A 94 7.69 3.17 9.37
N LEU A 95 8.43 3.67 8.37
CA LEU A 95 8.83 5.07 8.28
C LEU A 95 7.64 6.00 7.98
N GLU A 96 6.64 5.53 7.25
CA GLU A 96 5.40 6.27 6.95
C GLU A 96 4.33 6.17 8.07
N ASN A 97 4.67 5.59 9.22
CA ASN A 97 3.77 5.40 10.37
C ASN A 97 2.45 4.70 10.00
N MET A 98 2.49 3.70 9.12
CA MET A 98 1.30 2.93 8.79
C MET A 98 0.90 2.00 9.94
N PRO A 99 -0.38 1.99 10.35
CA PRO A 99 -0.83 1.21 11.49
C PRO A 99 -0.72 -0.29 11.22
N ASN A 100 -0.42 -1.07 12.27
CA ASN A 100 -0.42 -2.54 12.27
C ASN A 100 0.28 -3.17 11.04
N THR A 101 1.47 -2.69 10.70
CA THR A 101 2.29 -3.24 9.61
C THR A 101 2.81 -4.63 10.01
N ALA A 102 2.39 -5.66 9.28
CA ALA A 102 2.80 -7.05 9.50
C ALA A 102 3.52 -7.58 8.25
N VAL A 103 4.50 -8.46 8.44
CA VAL A 103 5.14 -9.20 7.35
C VAL A 103 4.68 -10.65 7.40
N ALA A 104 4.16 -11.17 6.28
CA ALA A 104 3.71 -12.55 6.16
C ALA A 104 4.57 -13.31 5.14
N VAL A 105 4.88 -14.58 5.44
CA VAL A 105 5.70 -15.44 4.58
C VAL A 105 4.84 -15.99 3.44
N ASP A 106 5.23 -15.70 2.20
CA ASP A 106 4.66 -16.27 0.97
C ASP A 106 5.45 -17.51 0.55
N GLY A 107 4.99 -18.68 1.00
CA GLY A 107 5.53 -19.98 0.64
C GLY A 107 4.42 -20.95 0.26
N ALA A 108 4.56 -21.61 -0.90
CA ALA A 108 3.80 -22.83 -1.19
C ALA A 108 4.22 -23.91 -0.18
N SER A 109 3.24 -24.46 0.53
CA SER A 109 3.40 -25.67 1.34
C SER A 109 3.56 -26.89 0.45
#